data_AF-A0AAJ1P2I8-F1
#
_entry.id   AF-A0AAJ1P2I8-F1
#
_cell.length_a   1.000
_cell.length_b   1.000
_cell.length_c   1.000
_cell.angle_alpha   90.00
_cell.angle_beta   90.00
_cell.angle_gamma   90.00
#
_symmetry.space_group_name_H-M   'P 1'
#
loop_
_entity.id
_entity.type
_entity.pdbx_description
1 polymer ?
#
loop_
_entity_poly.entity_id
_entity_poly.type
_entity_poly.pdbx_seq_one_letter_code
_entity_poly.pdbx_strand_id
1 'polypeptide(L)'
;MRGRNNKKSQKVVHLFQKRWVFPALYIACAAVILVVALWFQGANPKKTPNHDQATPYTQSEDPAVPVTKSSEVVKMPAAANAEVVVQKKFYEDAATEAEQEKALVFYNNTYSPNKGIDIAAKNGKEFNVAAALSGTVTKAEKDSLLGYVVTVDSGNGVAVSYQSLGSVKVEKGARVAQGEVLGKSGLSAMNKEAGSHVHFEVRKDNVAVNPERYLNKSVAEIKADAGATKATNASGKKADDKSQKEEKSTSTKPESKTEDKSQKEEKSTSGSTGDKKEEPKKEEKSTNGSTESSNDSSSQE
;
A
#
# COMPACT_ATOMS: atom_id res chain seq x y z
N MET A 1 -36.61 -53.44 -66.06
CA MET A 1 -36.59 -52.23 -65.20
C MET A 1 -35.96 -51.08 -65.98
N ARG A 2 -36.70 -50.00 -66.27
CA ARG A 2 -36.10 -48.71 -66.69
C ARG A 2 -37.06 -47.58 -66.30
N GLY A 3 -36.51 -46.62 -65.56
CA GLY A 3 -37.22 -45.65 -64.73
C GLY A 3 -37.98 -44.56 -65.50
N ARG A 4 -39.03 -44.06 -64.83
CA ARG A 4 -39.87 -42.95 -65.25
C ARG A 4 -39.21 -41.60 -64.97
N ASN A 5 -39.43 -40.68 -65.90
CA ASN A 5 -38.97 -39.30 -65.93
C ASN A 5 -39.46 -38.44 -64.75
N ASN A 6 -38.60 -37.55 -64.23
CA ASN A 6 -38.98 -36.46 -63.34
C ASN A 6 -38.65 -35.10 -64.00
N LYS A 7 -39.67 -34.38 -64.48
CA LYS A 7 -39.58 -33.00 -64.99
C LYS A 7 -40.62 -32.13 -64.29
N LYS A 8 -40.33 -31.64 -63.08
CA LYS A 8 -41.00 -30.46 -62.49
C LYS A 8 -40.11 -29.78 -61.44
N SER A 9 -39.18 -28.92 -61.87
CA SER A 9 -38.71 -27.78 -61.05
C SER A 9 -37.90 -26.81 -61.91
N GLN A 10 -38.57 -26.00 -62.73
CA GLN A 10 -37.96 -24.82 -63.37
C GLN A 10 -38.87 -23.57 -63.33
N LYS A 11 -40.05 -23.65 -62.71
CA LYS A 11 -40.96 -22.50 -62.64
C LYS A 11 -40.70 -21.56 -61.45
N VAL A 12 -39.94 -21.99 -60.43
CA VAL A 12 -39.65 -21.16 -59.24
C VAL A 12 -38.45 -20.23 -59.46
N VAL A 13 -37.50 -20.62 -60.31
CA VAL A 13 -36.28 -19.82 -60.57
C VAL A 13 -36.53 -18.62 -61.49
N HIS A 14 -37.62 -18.62 -62.26
CA HIS A 14 -37.93 -17.51 -63.18
C HIS A 14 -38.59 -16.30 -62.50
N LEU A 15 -39.10 -16.43 -61.26
CA LEU A 15 -39.67 -15.29 -60.54
C LEU A 15 -38.59 -14.40 -59.89
N PHE A 16 -37.39 -14.95 -59.65
CA PHE A 16 -36.29 -14.28 -58.94
C PHE A 16 -35.31 -13.51 -59.84
N GLN A 17 -35.55 -13.41 -61.15
CA GLN A 17 -34.69 -12.69 -62.09
C GLN A 17 -35.24 -11.33 -62.55
N LYS A 18 -36.39 -10.89 -62.04
CA LYS A 18 -36.89 -9.54 -62.34
C LYS A 18 -36.19 -8.52 -61.44
N ARG A 19 -35.47 -7.57 -62.07
CA ARG A 19 -34.72 -6.46 -61.45
C ARG A 19 -35.50 -5.59 -60.44
N TRP A 20 -36.81 -5.76 -60.36
CA TRP A 20 -37.72 -5.03 -59.46
C TRP A 20 -38.11 -5.78 -58.18
N VAL A 21 -37.78 -7.07 -58.06
CA VAL A 21 -38.17 -7.88 -56.90
C VAL A 21 -37.40 -7.48 -55.64
N PHE A 22 -36.12 -7.15 -55.75
CA PHE A 22 -35.33 -6.66 -54.62
C PHE A 22 -35.76 -5.26 -54.13
N PRO A 23 -36.00 -4.26 -55.01
CA PRO A 23 -36.60 -2.99 -54.60
C PRO A 23 -37.99 -3.15 -53.97
N ALA A 24 -38.87 -3.99 -54.55
CA ALA A 24 -40.21 -4.21 -54.00
C ALA A 24 -40.18 -4.93 -52.64
N LEU A 25 -39.29 -5.91 -52.46
CA LEU A 25 -39.09 -6.61 -51.19
C LEU A 25 -38.53 -5.66 -50.12
N TYR A 26 -37.60 -4.79 -50.49
CA TYR A 26 -37.05 -3.79 -49.58
C TYR A 26 -38.11 -2.79 -49.11
N ILE A 27 -38.95 -2.29 -50.01
CA ILE A 27 -40.06 -1.38 -49.67
C ILE A 27 -41.08 -2.09 -48.76
N ALA A 28 -41.40 -3.37 -49.02
CA ALA A 28 -42.28 -4.15 -48.16
C ALA A 28 -41.72 -4.34 -46.74
N CYS A 29 -40.42 -4.66 -46.62
CA CYS A 29 -39.75 -4.77 -45.32
C CYS A 29 -39.70 -3.41 -44.58
N ALA A 30 -39.41 -2.32 -45.29
CA ALA A 30 -39.40 -0.97 -44.71
C ALA A 30 -40.78 -0.55 -44.18
N ALA A 31 -41.86 -0.89 -44.90
CA ALA A 31 -43.23 -0.63 -44.47
C ALA A 31 -43.57 -1.38 -43.17
N VAL A 32 -43.17 -2.65 -43.04
CA VAL A 32 -43.37 -3.43 -41.80
C VAL A 32 -42.61 -2.82 -40.62
N ILE A 33 -41.35 -2.40 -40.83
CA ILE A 33 -40.55 -1.75 -39.78
C ILE A 33 -41.19 -0.43 -39.34
N LEU A 34 -41.71 0.38 -40.27
CA LEU A 34 -42.41 1.63 -39.94
C LEU A 34 -43.72 1.40 -39.16
N VAL A 35 -44.49 0.37 -39.52
CA VAL A 35 -45.71 0.01 -38.77
C VAL A 35 -45.36 -0.43 -37.34
N VAL A 36 -44.30 -1.23 -37.16
CA VAL A 36 -43.80 -1.62 -35.84
C VAL A 36 -43.30 -0.41 -35.05
N ALA A 37 -42.56 0.51 -35.69
CA ALA A 37 -42.06 1.72 -35.05
C ALA A 37 -43.20 2.67 -34.61
N LEU A 38 -44.26 2.80 -35.43
CA LEU A 38 -45.45 3.57 -35.07
C LEU A 38 -46.21 2.93 -33.90
N TRP A 39 -46.30 1.60 -33.87
CA TRP A 39 -46.83 0.88 -32.71
C TRP A 39 -45.96 1.08 -31.46
N PHE A 40 -44.64 1.08 -31.60
CA PHE A 40 -43.70 1.27 -30.48
C PHE A 40 -43.67 2.71 -29.94
N GLN A 41 -43.94 3.70 -30.81
CA GLN A 41 -44.14 5.10 -30.41
C GLN A 41 -45.50 5.32 -29.73
N GLY A 42 -46.54 4.58 -30.15
CA GLY A 42 -47.86 4.61 -29.49
C GLY A 42 -47.93 3.83 -28.18
N ALA A 43 -47.12 2.76 -28.03
CA ALA A 43 -47.08 1.91 -26.84
C ALA A 43 -46.22 2.47 -25.70
N ASN A 44 -45.47 3.54 -25.94
CA ASN A 44 -44.72 4.26 -24.90
C ASN A 44 -45.28 5.69 -24.77
N PRO A 45 -46.41 5.89 -24.06
CA PRO A 45 -46.84 7.24 -23.71
C PRO A 45 -45.72 7.89 -22.90
N LYS A 46 -45.05 8.89 -23.47
CA LYS A 46 -44.23 9.82 -22.69
C LYS A 46 -45.16 10.41 -21.65
N LYS A 47 -44.96 10.07 -20.38
CA LYS A 47 -45.63 10.71 -19.26
C LYS A 47 -45.21 12.18 -19.27
N THR A 48 -46.00 13.03 -19.90
CA THR A 48 -45.98 14.46 -19.60
C THR A 48 -46.55 14.60 -18.18
N PRO A 49 -45.87 15.30 -17.25
CA PRO A 49 -46.45 15.56 -15.95
C PRO A 49 -47.67 16.46 -16.17
N ASN A 50 -48.85 15.91 -15.90
CA ASN A 50 -50.07 16.71 -15.78
C ASN A 50 -49.89 17.58 -14.53
N HIS A 51 -49.81 18.89 -14.72
CA HIS A 51 -49.70 19.86 -13.65
C HIS A 51 -51.10 20.21 -13.15
N ASP A 52 -51.83 19.21 -12.67
CA ASP A 52 -53.08 19.38 -11.92
C ASP A 52 -53.46 17.99 -11.41
N GLN A 53 -53.20 17.76 -10.12
CA GLN A 53 -53.78 16.78 -9.18
C GLN A 53 -52.71 16.48 -8.13
N ALA A 54 -52.73 17.26 -7.06
CA ALA A 54 -51.90 17.04 -5.88
C ALA A 54 -52.32 15.72 -5.22
N THR A 55 -51.56 14.67 -5.49
CA THR A 55 -51.43 13.52 -4.60
C THR A 55 -50.28 13.79 -3.64
N PRO A 56 -50.38 13.45 -2.34
CA PRO A 56 -49.27 13.66 -1.43
C PRO A 56 -48.16 12.68 -1.82
N TYR A 57 -47.13 13.20 -2.48
CA TYR A 57 -45.91 12.46 -2.72
C TYR A 57 -45.28 12.19 -1.36
N THR A 58 -45.29 10.93 -0.91
CA THR A 58 -44.29 10.46 0.04
C THR A 58 -42.96 10.54 -0.71
N GLN A 59 -42.23 11.64 -0.52
CA GLN A 59 -40.80 11.64 -0.77
C GLN A 59 -40.24 10.49 0.07
N SER A 60 -39.74 9.45 -0.59
CA SER A 60 -38.61 8.74 -0.01
C SER A 60 -37.49 9.77 0.04
N GLU A 61 -37.45 10.50 1.14
CA GLU A 61 -36.27 11.19 1.61
C GLU A 61 -35.20 10.10 1.74
N ASP A 62 -34.41 9.88 0.69
CA ASP A 62 -33.05 9.43 0.95
C ASP A 62 -32.49 10.50 1.90
N PRO A 63 -32.19 10.14 3.16
CA PRO A 63 -31.72 11.13 4.10
C PRO A 63 -30.50 11.78 3.48
N ALA A 64 -30.61 13.08 3.21
CA ALA A 64 -29.48 13.88 2.77
C ALA A 64 -28.42 13.75 3.88
N VAL A 65 -27.43 12.90 3.64
CA VAL A 65 -26.32 12.72 4.58
C VAL A 65 -25.64 14.09 4.64
N PRO A 66 -25.66 14.77 5.79
CA PRO A 66 -25.07 16.09 5.87
C PRO A 66 -23.58 15.96 5.50
N VAL A 67 -23.12 16.77 4.53
CA VAL A 67 -21.69 16.97 4.23
C VAL A 67 -21.05 17.86 5.31
N THR A 68 -21.47 17.69 6.56
CA THR A 68 -20.60 18.01 7.68
C THR A 68 -19.72 16.79 7.84
N LYS A 69 -18.59 16.75 7.13
CA LYS A 69 -17.47 15.94 7.60
C LYS A 69 -17.15 16.47 8.99
N SER A 70 -17.80 15.91 10.01
CA SER A 70 -17.44 16.08 11.41
C SER A 70 -15.95 15.92 11.44
N SER A 71 -15.25 16.99 11.84
CA SER A 71 -13.81 17.04 11.71
C SER A 71 -13.24 15.96 12.62
N GLU A 72 -12.92 14.82 12.02
CA GLU A 72 -12.48 13.64 12.72
C GLU A 72 -11.19 13.97 13.46
N VAL A 73 -10.99 13.38 14.63
CA VAL A 73 -9.79 13.57 15.43
C VAL A 73 -8.85 12.41 15.14
N VAL A 74 -7.59 12.65 14.80
CA VAL A 74 -6.62 11.58 14.51
C VAL A 74 -6.42 10.72 15.76
N LYS A 75 -6.68 9.42 15.68
CA LYS A 75 -6.47 8.48 16.79
C LYS A 75 -5.14 7.77 16.68
N MET A 76 -4.70 7.19 17.81
CA MET A 76 -3.61 6.21 17.81
C MET A 76 -3.95 5.04 16.88
N PRO A 77 -3.01 4.56 16.05
CA PRO A 77 -3.23 3.47 15.08
C PRO A 77 -3.19 2.09 15.76
N ALA A 78 -3.87 1.94 16.90
CA ALA A 78 -3.94 0.72 17.68
C ALA A 78 -5.38 0.50 18.17
N ALA A 79 -5.81 -0.76 18.26
CA ALA A 79 -7.10 -1.06 18.86
C ALA A 79 -7.16 -0.57 20.32
N ALA A 80 -8.35 -0.15 20.78
CA ALA A 80 -8.52 0.50 22.09
C ALA A 80 -8.04 -0.34 23.29
N ASN A 81 -7.99 -1.67 23.15
CA ASN A 81 -7.52 -2.59 24.18
C ASN A 81 -6.01 -2.85 24.15
N ALA A 82 -5.28 -2.27 23.20
CA ALA A 82 -3.84 -2.47 23.05
C ALA A 82 -3.06 -1.43 23.86
N GLU A 83 -2.24 -1.90 24.79
CA GLU A 83 -1.27 -1.04 25.48
C GLU A 83 -0.01 -0.86 24.63
N VAL A 84 0.13 0.31 24.02
CA VAL A 84 1.21 0.61 23.07
C VAL A 84 2.12 1.75 23.54
N VAL A 85 3.34 1.77 23.01
CA VAL A 85 4.35 2.81 23.22
C VAL A 85 4.99 3.19 21.89
N VAL A 86 5.36 4.46 21.74
CA VAL A 86 6.18 4.94 20.62
C VAL A 86 7.64 4.58 20.90
N GLN A 87 8.19 3.64 20.13
CA GLN A 87 9.58 3.23 20.25
C GLN A 87 10.52 4.12 19.45
N LYS A 88 10.11 4.52 18.24
CA LYS A 88 10.88 5.42 17.38
C LYS A 88 10.03 6.60 16.95
N LYS A 89 10.58 7.79 17.07
CA LYS A 89 9.90 9.05 16.75
C LYS A 89 10.16 9.48 15.30
N PHE A 90 9.40 10.46 14.85
CA PHE A 90 9.62 11.17 13.59
C PHE A 90 10.93 11.95 13.66
N TYR A 91 11.71 11.94 12.56
CA TYR A 91 12.95 12.70 12.49
C TYR A 91 12.67 14.19 12.28
N GLU A 92 13.14 15.02 13.19
CA GLU A 92 12.99 16.48 13.15
C GLU A 92 14.38 17.13 13.08
N ASP A 93 14.65 17.91 12.03
CA ASP A 93 15.93 18.61 11.87
C ASP A 93 16.21 19.61 13.00
N ALA A 94 15.15 20.10 13.66
CA ALA A 94 15.23 21.04 14.77
C ALA A 94 15.39 20.37 16.15
N ALA A 95 15.37 19.04 16.23
CA ALA A 95 15.55 18.31 17.49
C ALA A 95 17.03 18.25 17.92
N THR A 96 17.29 17.86 19.17
CA THR A 96 18.65 17.66 19.67
C THR A 96 19.34 16.48 18.96
N GLU A 97 20.67 16.48 18.89
CA GLU A 97 21.44 15.39 18.25
C GLU A 97 21.05 14.01 18.79
N ALA A 98 20.91 13.88 20.11
CA ALA A 98 20.50 12.64 20.76
C ALA A 98 19.07 12.18 20.40
N GLU A 99 18.16 13.10 20.09
CA GLU A 99 16.81 12.78 19.61
C GLU A 99 16.82 12.41 18.13
N GLN A 100 17.62 13.12 17.33
CA GLN A 100 17.82 12.82 15.91
C GLN A 100 18.38 11.41 15.73
N GLU A 101 19.42 11.03 16.47
CA GLU A 101 20.00 9.68 16.43
C GLU A 101 18.97 8.59 16.72
N LYS A 102 18.12 8.79 17.73
CA LYS A 102 17.03 7.84 18.07
C LYS A 102 15.98 7.74 16.96
N ALA A 103 15.76 8.81 16.21
CA ALA A 103 14.83 8.90 15.09
C ALA A 103 15.42 8.48 13.74
N LEU A 104 16.68 8.04 13.68
CA LEU A 104 17.25 7.43 12.48
C LEU A 104 16.86 5.96 12.39
N VAL A 105 16.65 5.47 11.17
CA VAL A 105 16.50 4.04 10.88
C VAL A 105 17.73 3.56 10.13
N PHE A 106 18.30 2.46 10.58
CA PHE A 106 19.50 1.87 10.02
C PHE A 106 19.17 0.64 9.18
N TYR A 107 19.47 0.69 7.88
CA TYR A 107 19.27 -0.42 6.97
C TYR A 107 20.37 -0.45 5.91
N ASN A 108 20.93 -1.63 5.64
CA ASN A 108 21.95 -1.85 4.60
C ASN A 108 23.12 -0.82 4.66
N ASN A 109 23.75 -0.70 5.83
CA ASN A 109 24.85 0.24 6.10
C ASN A 109 24.51 1.72 5.87
N THR A 110 23.22 2.08 5.82
CA THR A 110 22.75 3.44 5.57
C THR A 110 21.78 3.87 6.66
N TYR A 111 21.93 5.10 7.15
CA TYR A 111 20.96 5.74 8.04
C TYR A 111 19.98 6.56 7.21
N SER A 112 18.69 6.43 7.51
CA SER A 112 17.62 7.20 6.90
C SER A 112 16.75 7.87 7.98
N PRO A 113 16.25 9.09 7.74
CA PRO A 113 15.35 9.75 8.69
C PRO A 113 14.01 9.02 8.77
N ASN A 114 13.53 8.76 9.97
CA ASN A 114 12.21 8.18 10.17
C ASN A 114 11.11 9.17 9.74
N LYS A 115 10.25 8.75 8.81
CA LYS A 115 9.18 9.58 8.22
C LYS A 115 7.82 9.40 8.91
N GLY A 116 7.80 8.67 10.02
CA GLY A 116 6.61 8.42 10.82
C GLY A 116 6.99 8.16 12.27
N ILE A 117 6.21 7.31 12.93
CA ILE A 117 6.51 6.80 14.27
C ILE A 117 6.38 5.28 14.28
N ASP A 118 7.24 4.61 15.05
CA ASP A 118 7.16 3.17 15.25
C ASP A 118 6.50 2.89 16.58
N ILE A 119 5.39 2.17 16.53
CA ILE A 119 4.54 1.88 17.69
C ILE A 119 4.54 0.38 17.94
N ALA A 120 4.83 -0.01 19.17
CA ALA A 120 4.86 -1.39 19.59
C ALA A 120 4.02 -1.60 20.85
N ALA A 121 3.57 -2.83 21.09
CA ALA A 121 2.95 -3.17 22.37
C ALA A 121 3.99 -3.14 23.49
N LYS A 122 3.60 -2.71 24.69
CA LYS A 122 4.49 -2.70 25.88
C LYS A 122 5.11 -4.06 26.19
N ASN A 123 4.38 -5.13 25.90
CA ASN A 123 4.82 -6.51 26.11
C ASN A 123 5.61 -7.09 24.93
N GLY A 124 5.87 -6.30 23.88
CA GLY A 124 6.57 -6.71 22.66
C GLY A 124 5.83 -7.69 21.75
N LYS A 125 4.58 -8.04 22.05
CA LYS A 125 3.76 -8.97 21.26
C LYS A 125 3.01 -8.26 20.14
N GLU A 126 2.50 -9.05 19.21
CA GLU A 126 1.60 -8.55 18.18
C GLU A 126 0.34 -7.93 18.80
N PHE A 127 -0.15 -6.84 18.19
CA PHE A 127 -1.41 -6.19 18.56
C PHE A 127 -2.21 -5.84 17.30
N ASN A 128 -3.52 -5.63 17.49
CA ASN A 128 -4.40 -5.22 16.40
C ASN A 128 -4.13 -3.75 16.03
N VAL A 129 -3.81 -3.51 14.77
CA VAL A 129 -3.65 -2.17 14.20
C VAL A 129 -5.01 -1.71 13.69
N ALA A 130 -5.40 -0.52 14.13
CA ALA A 130 -6.70 0.07 13.80
C ALA A 130 -6.53 1.35 12.97
N ALA A 131 -7.53 1.66 12.17
CA ALA A 131 -7.54 2.87 11.36
C ALA A 131 -7.53 4.12 12.26
N ALA A 132 -6.46 4.90 12.18
CA ALA A 132 -6.33 6.19 12.85
C ALA A 132 -7.34 7.22 12.34
N LEU A 133 -7.74 7.08 11.07
CA LEU A 133 -8.73 7.91 10.40
C LEU A 133 -9.62 7.07 9.48
N SER A 134 -10.88 7.47 9.33
CA SER A 134 -11.77 6.93 8.30
C SER A 134 -11.26 7.31 6.90
N GLY A 135 -11.56 6.48 5.90
CA GLY A 135 -11.16 6.79 4.53
C GLY A 135 -11.30 5.63 3.55
N THR A 136 -10.64 5.76 2.40
CA THR A 136 -10.57 4.72 1.37
C THR A 136 -9.17 4.13 1.32
N VAL A 137 -9.05 2.81 1.35
CA VAL A 137 -7.77 2.12 1.21
C VAL A 137 -7.25 2.29 -0.21
N THR A 138 -6.12 2.98 -0.37
CA THR A 138 -5.47 3.21 -1.67
C THR A 138 -4.35 2.22 -1.97
N LYS A 139 -3.81 1.58 -0.91
CA LYS A 139 -2.75 0.57 -0.98
C LYS A 139 -2.99 -0.51 0.08
N ALA A 140 -2.85 -1.77 -0.29
CA ALA A 140 -2.88 -2.93 0.62
C ALA A 140 -2.08 -4.07 -0.04
N GLU A 141 -0.78 -4.14 0.24
CA GLU A 141 0.11 -5.11 -0.41
C GLU A 141 1.24 -5.55 0.53
N LYS A 142 1.89 -6.67 0.18
CA LYS A 142 3.07 -7.17 0.90
C LYS A 142 4.34 -6.62 0.26
N ASP A 143 5.15 -5.94 1.04
CA ASP A 143 6.48 -5.49 0.67
C ASP A 143 7.54 -6.32 1.40
N SER A 144 8.64 -6.66 0.73
CA SER A 144 9.68 -7.53 1.28
C SER A 144 10.52 -6.85 2.37
N LEU A 145 10.59 -5.52 2.36
CA LEU A 145 11.36 -4.70 3.30
C LEU A 145 10.46 -4.15 4.40
N LEU A 146 9.30 -3.63 4.00
CA LEU A 146 8.38 -2.90 4.87
C LEU A 146 7.34 -3.81 5.54
N GLY A 147 7.26 -5.09 5.18
CA GLY A 147 6.16 -5.95 5.62
C GLY A 147 4.86 -5.63 4.85
N TYR A 148 3.71 -5.96 5.39
CA TYR A 148 2.47 -5.50 4.76
C TYR A 148 2.28 -3.99 4.95
N VAL A 149 1.86 -3.33 3.88
CA VAL A 149 1.63 -1.90 3.82
C VAL A 149 0.18 -1.63 3.47
N VAL A 150 -0.50 -0.88 4.34
CA VAL A 150 -1.85 -0.34 4.10
C VAL A 150 -1.75 1.18 4.06
N THR A 151 -2.37 1.82 3.07
CA THR A 151 -2.50 3.29 3.04
C THR A 151 -3.96 3.65 2.87
N VAL A 152 -4.43 4.58 3.69
CA VAL A 152 -5.80 5.07 3.71
C VAL A 152 -5.78 6.55 3.34
N ASP A 153 -6.53 6.90 2.29
CA ASP A 153 -6.83 8.29 1.94
C ASP A 153 -8.07 8.76 2.71
N SER A 154 -7.86 9.72 3.61
CA SER A 154 -8.91 10.32 4.44
C SER A 154 -9.51 11.59 3.79
N GLY A 155 -9.06 11.93 2.59
CA GLY A 155 -9.47 13.09 1.82
C GLY A 155 -8.75 14.37 2.23
N ASN A 156 -9.04 15.46 1.50
CA ASN A 156 -8.43 16.79 1.71
C ASN A 156 -6.88 16.74 1.71
N GLY A 157 -6.29 15.85 0.91
CA GLY A 157 -4.84 15.66 0.81
C GLY A 157 -4.22 14.92 2.00
N VAL A 158 -5.01 14.42 2.96
CA VAL A 158 -4.51 13.65 4.11
C VAL A 158 -4.53 12.17 3.79
N ALA A 159 -3.37 11.52 3.87
CA ALA A 159 -3.23 10.08 3.78
C ALA A 159 -2.48 9.55 5.00
N VAL A 160 -2.90 8.39 5.49
CA VAL A 160 -2.24 7.69 6.61
C VAL A 160 -1.76 6.33 6.16
N SER A 161 -0.51 5.98 6.48
CA SER A 161 0.11 4.73 6.08
C SER A 161 0.47 3.88 7.31
N TYR A 162 0.27 2.58 7.19
CA TYR A 162 0.54 1.56 8.19
C TYR A 162 1.46 0.53 7.54
N GLN A 163 2.69 0.47 8.00
CA GLN A 163 3.71 -0.46 7.52
C GLN A 163 4.16 -1.36 8.67
N SER A 164 5.02 -2.33 8.36
CA SER A 164 5.44 -3.40 9.28
C SER A 164 4.28 -4.27 9.77
N LEU A 165 3.18 -4.37 9.00
CA LEU A 165 2.07 -5.23 9.37
C LEU A 165 2.43 -6.71 9.10
N GLY A 166 2.08 -7.59 10.04
CA GLY A 166 2.27 -9.04 9.89
C GLY A 166 1.11 -9.71 9.14
N SER A 167 -0.07 -9.10 9.21
CA SER A 167 -1.27 -9.52 8.47
C SER A 167 -2.16 -8.32 8.18
N VAL A 168 -2.96 -8.42 7.12
CA VAL A 168 -3.92 -7.40 6.67
C VAL A 168 -5.29 -8.04 6.50
N LYS A 169 -6.34 -7.29 6.84
CA LYS A 169 -7.75 -7.68 6.76
C LYS A 169 -8.57 -6.87 5.74
N VAL A 170 -7.92 -5.92 5.08
CA VAL A 170 -8.55 -4.99 4.14
C VAL A 170 -7.87 -5.06 2.77
N GLU A 171 -8.60 -4.66 1.74
CA GLU A 171 -8.12 -4.68 0.37
C GLU A 171 -8.17 -3.27 -0.23
N LYS A 172 -7.39 -3.05 -1.30
CA LYS A 172 -7.42 -1.79 -2.04
C LYS A 172 -8.84 -1.50 -2.55
N GLY A 173 -9.31 -0.27 -2.33
CA GLY A 173 -10.64 0.20 -2.67
C GLY A 173 -11.68 0.06 -1.55
N ALA A 174 -11.37 -0.67 -0.47
CA ALA A 174 -12.25 -0.75 0.69
C ALA A 174 -12.42 0.61 1.37
N ARG A 175 -13.64 0.90 1.86
CA ARG A 175 -13.87 1.99 2.80
C ARG A 175 -13.69 1.45 4.21
N VAL A 176 -12.94 2.17 5.04
CA VAL A 176 -12.70 1.82 6.43
C VAL A 176 -13.15 2.94 7.34
N ALA A 177 -13.77 2.58 8.47
CA ALA A 177 -14.14 3.53 9.51
C ALA A 177 -13.00 3.69 10.53
N GLN A 178 -12.95 4.84 11.20
CA GLN A 178 -12.01 5.02 12.31
C GLN A 178 -12.13 3.92 13.36
N GLY A 179 -11.00 3.40 13.83
CA GLY A 179 -10.95 2.34 14.83
C GLY A 179 -11.21 0.94 14.27
N GLU A 180 -11.57 0.81 12.98
CA GLU A 180 -11.68 -0.48 12.32
C GLU A 180 -10.32 -1.17 12.25
N VAL A 181 -10.28 -2.47 12.56
CA VAL A 181 -9.04 -3.24 12.58
C VAL A 181 -8.59 -3.55 11.15
N LEU A 182 -7.45 -2.96 10.76
CA LEU A 182 -6.85 -3.12 9.43
C LEU A 182 -6.00 -4.40 9.34
N GLY A 183 -5.48 -4.88 10.46
CA GLY A 183 -4.50 -5.95 10.49
C GLY A 183 -3.87 -6.14 11.87
N LYS A 184 -2.69 -6.77 11.89
CA LYS A 184 -1.86 -6.90 13.08
C LYS A 184 -0.47 -6.33 12.85
N SER A 185 0.14 -5.79 13.90
CA SER A 185 1.56 -5.43 13.90
C SER A 185 2.41 -6.64 13.57
N GLY A 186 3.62 -6.40 13.08
CA GLY A 186 4.50 -7.45 12.60
C GLY A 186 5.94 -6.98 12.55
N LEU A 187 6.74 -7.64 11.73
CA LEU A 187 8.16 -7.39 11.60
C LEU A 187 8.46 -6.69 10.27
N SER A 188 9.47 -5.82 10.29
CA SER A 188 10.04 -5.17 9.11
C SER A 188 11.53 -5.44 9.03
N ALA A 189 12.06 -5.64 7.81
CA ALA A 189 13.49 -5.71 7.59
C ALA A 189 14.16 -4.32 7.68
N MET A 190 13.38 -3.26 7.44
CA MET A 190 13.83 -1.87 7.49
C MET A 190 14.14 -1.43 8.92
N ASN A 191 13.33 -1.85 9.89
CA ASN A 191 13.59 -1.60 11.30
C ASN A 191 13.44 -2.87 12.16
N LYS A 192 14.46 -3.74 12.09
CA LYS A 192 14.49 -4.99 12.87
C LYS A 192 14.55 -4.75 14.38
N GLU A 193 15.17 -3.65 14.80
CA GLU A 193 15.37 -3.30 16.21
C GLU A 193 14.04 -3.01 16.93
N ALA A 194 13.02 -2.55 16.21
CA ALA A 194 11.70 -2.27 16.77
C ALA A 194 10.86 -3.53 17.08
N GLY A 195 11.31 -4.73 16.68
CA GLY A 195 10.58 -5.97 16.92
C GLY A 195 9.19 -5.97 16.29
N SER A 196 8.17 -6.50 16.97
CA SER A 196 6.77 -6.43 16.51
C SER A 196 6.23 -5.01 16.67
N HIS A 197 6.02 -4.32 15.57
CA HIS A 197 5.58 -2.92 15.55
C HIS A 197 4.70 -2.61 14.33
N VAL A 198 4.07 -1.43 14.36
CA VAL A 198 3.55 -0.75 13.18
C VAL A 198 4.36 0.52 12.98
N HIS A 199 4.81 0.75 11.75
CA HIS A 199 5.35 2.04 11.33
C HIS A 199 4.20 2.88 10.77
N PHE A 200 3.88 3.98 11.44
CA PHE A 200 2.73 4.83 11.15
C PHE A 200 3.17 6.18 10.60
N GLU A 201 2.69 6.53 9.42
CA GLU A 201 2.98 7.81 8.77
C GLU A 201 1.69 8.60 8.54
N VAL A 202 1.76 9.90 8.75
CA VAL A 202 0.73 10.86 8.31
C VAL A 202 1.35 11.67 7.18
N ARG A 203 0.65 11.79 6.07
CA ARG A 203 1.05 12.62 4.93
C ARG A 203 -0.01 13.67 4.64
N LYS A 204 0.43 14.89 4.38
CA LYS A 204 -0.38 15.99 3.84
C LYS A 204 0.15 16.37 2.48
N ASP A 205 -0.67 16.25 1.45
CA ASP A 205 -0.31 16.54 0.06
C ASP A 205 0.98 15.81 -0.36
N ASN A 206 1.05 14.52 0.03
CA ASN A 206 2.19 13.61 -0.18
C ASN A 206 3.47 13.93 0.62
N VAL A 207 3.46 14.96 1.46
CA VAL A 207 4.57 15.29 2.37
C VAL A 207 4.35 14.62 3.72
N ALA A 208 5.33 13.85 4.21
CA ALA A 208 5.28 13.25 5.54
C ALA A 208 5.39 14.33 6.63
N VAL A 209 4.52 14.24 7.63
CA VAL A 209 4.45 15.17 8.76
C VAL A 209 4.51 14.38 10.06
N ASN A 210 5.00 15.00 11.13
CA ASN A 210 5.15 14.34 12.42
C ASN A 210 3.79 13.90 12.99
N PRO A 211 3.49 12.59 13.07
CA PRO A 211 2.20 12.11 13.57
C PRO A 211 1.91 12.53 15.02
N GLU A 212 2.93 12.64 15.88
CA GLU A 212 2.77 13.03 17.29
C GLU A 212 2.17 14.44 17.44
N ARG A 213 2.36 15.33 16.45
CA ARG A 213 1.78 16.67 16.47
C ARG A 213 0.26 16.67 16.23
N TYR A 214 -0.28 15.60 15.64
CA TYR A 214 -1.65 15.54 15.14
C TYR A 214 -2.51 14.48 15.85
N LEU A 215 -1.90 13.54 16.57
CA LEU A 215 -2.62 12.62 17.45
C LEU A 215 -3.50 13.43 18.43
N ASN A 216 -4.77 13.01 18.54
CA ASN A 216 -5.82 13.66 19.31
C ASN A 216 -6.15 15.11 18.88
N LYS A 217 -5.74 15.51 17.67
CA LYS A 217 -6.16 16.79 17.04
C LYS A 217 -7.06 16.56 15.85
N SER A 218 -7.78 17.60 15.47
CA SER A 218 -8.66 17.57 14.31
C SER A 218 -7.87 17.37 13.02
N VAL A 219 -8.37 16.53 12.10
CA VAL A 219 -7.80 16.34 10.75
C VAL A 219 -7.68 17.66 9.99
N ALA A 220 -8.54 18.63 10.28
CA ALA A 220 -8.49 19.97 9.67
C ALA A 220 -7.22 20.74 10.04
N GLU A 221 -6.56 20.40 11.13
CA GLU A 221 -5.33 21.04 11.59
C GLU A 221 -4.08 20.50 10.90
N ILE A 222 -4.18 19.37 10.18
CA ILE A 222 -3.06 18.75 9.48
C ILE A 222 -2.62 19.65 8.32
N LYS A 223 -1.40 20.17 8.43
CA LYS A 223 -0.76 21.05 7.46
C LYS A 223 0.49 20.38 6.90
N ALA A 224 0.84 20.72 5.67
CA ALA A 224 2.13 20.34 5.09
C ALA A 224 3.17 21.33 5.60
N ASP A 225 3.69 21.10 6.79
CA ASP A 225 4.91 21.73 7.25
C ASP A 225 6.08 20.78 6.97
N ALA A 226 6.71 20.95 5.80
CA ALA A 226 8.02 20.37 5.56
C ALA A 226 8.99 20.99 6.57
N GLY A 227 9.24 20.32 7.69
CA GLY A 227 10.28 20.67 8.67
C GLY A 227 10.31 22.14 9.04
N ALA A 228 9.19 22.69 9.53
CA ALA A 228 9.15 24.06 10.03
C ALA A 228 10.02 24.21 11.28
N THR A 229 11.29 24.47 11.00
CA THR A 229 12.27 25.20 11.77
C THR A 229 11.68 26.52 12.31
N LYS A 230 12.24 26.92 13.45
CA LYS A 230 12.18 28.25 14.08
C LYS A 230 10.94 28.53 14.93
N ALA A 231 10.94 27.95 16.13
CA ALA A 231 10.37 28.63 17.29
C ALA A 231 11.16 29.93 17.53
N THR A 232 10.51 31.02 17.15
CA THR A 232 10.78 32.39 17.53
C THR A 232 10.81 32.56 19.04
N ASN A 233 11.93 33.03 19.58
CA ASN A 233 11.93 33.95 20.72
C ASN A 233 12.87 35.11 20.37
N ALA A 234 12.30 36.15 19.77
CA ALA A 234 12.89 37.47 19.69
C ALA A 234 11.86 38.46 20.24
N SER A 235 12.00 38.79 21.52
CA SER A 235 11.59 40.08 22.09
C SER A 235 12.45 40.34 23.32
N GLY A 236 13.17 41.47 23.33
CA GLY A 236 13.53 42.12 24.61
C GLY A 236 15.01 42.25 25.02
N LYS A 237 15.90 42.69 24.13
CA LYS A 237 16.98 43.69 24.33
C LYS A 237 17.49 44.04 25.77
N LYS A 238 18.78 43.78 26.01
CA LYS A 238 19.83 44.73 26.53
C LYS A 238 21.18 44.00 26.43
N ALA A 239 22.10 44.35 25.53
CA ALA A 239 23.07 45.44 25.63
C ALA A 239 23.83 45.42 26.97
N ASP A 240 24.99 44.77 27.00
CA ASP A 240 26.21 45.36 27.56
C ASP A 240 27.46 44.81 26.89
N ASP A 241 28.38 45.74 26.68
CA ASP A 241 29.63 45.72 25.97
C ASP A 241 30.78 45.22 26.87
N LYS A 242 31.63 44.32 26.37
CA LYS A 242 33.09 44.49 26.49
C LYS A 242 33.88 43.54 25.61
N SER A 243 34.64 44.15 24.70
CA SER A 243 35.78 43.58 23.99
C SER A 243 37.03 43.44 24.88
N GLN A 244 37.81 42.38 24.64
CA GLN A 244 39.29 42.29 24.68
C GLN A 244 39.63 40.90 24.07
N LYS A 245 39.94 40.79 22.77
CA LYS A 245 41.26 40.87 22.11
C LYS A 245 42.42 40.25 22.90
N GLU A 246 42.87 39.07 22.47
CA GLU A 246 44.28 38.79 22.20
C GLU A 246 44.43 37.70 21.12
N GLU A 247 45.27 38.00 20.14
CA GLU A 247 45.67 37.21 18.98
C GLU A 247 46.83 36.29 19.37
N LYS A 248 46.94 35.07 18.80
CA LYS A 248 48.22 34.63 18.22
C LYS A 248 48.09 33.41 17.29
N SER A 249 48.47 33.64 16.05
CA SER A 249 48.66 32.71 14.94
C SER A 249 49.95 31.88 15.05
N THR A 250 49.91 30.65 14.52
CA THR A 250 50.98 29.91 13.78
C THR A 250 50.44 28.49 13.59
N SER A 251 50.02 27.97 12.43
CA SER A 251 50.67 27.81 11.11
C SER A 251 52.05 27.18 11.19
N THR A 252 52.19 25.85 11.10
CA THR A 252 53.21 25.20 10.24
C THR A 252 52.91 23.71 10.00
N LYS A 253 52.62 23.37 8.73
CA LYS A 253 52.96 22.10 8.08
C LYS A 253 54.34 22.30 7.43
N PRO A 254 55.19 21.26 7.38
CA PRO A 254 55.93 20.95 6.14
C PRO A 254 55.79 19.42 5.86
N GLU A 255 55.39 18.89 4.68
CA GLU A 255 56.16 18.75 3.41
C GLU A 255 57.66 18.54 3.62
N SER A 256 58.39 17.55 3.08
CA SER A 256 58.23 16.67 1.92
C SER A 256 59.44 15.69 1.87
N LYS A 257 59.38 14.71 0.94
CA LYS A 257 60.51 13.98 0.28
C LYS A 257 61.19 12.85 1.09
N THR A 258 61.60 11.70 0.53
CA THR A 258 61.95 11.31 -0.86
C THR A 258 62.01 9.77 -0.99
N GLU A 259 61.75 9.22 -2.20
CA GLU A 259 62.51 8.17 -2.95
C GLU A 259 62.89 6.82 -2.28
N ASP A 260 63.03 5.65 -2.92
CA ASP A 260 62.94 5.15 -4.31
C ASP A 260 63.09 3.59 -4.27
N LYS A 261 62.54 2.94 -5.32
CA LYS A 261 62.97 1.70 -6.01
C LYS A 261 62.96 0.27 -5.44
N SER A 262 62.32 -0.57 -6.27
CA SER A 262 62.80 -1.85 -6.87
C SER A 262 62.73 -3.14 -6.03
N GLN A 263 62.53 -4.35 -6.56
CA GLN A 263 62.09 -4.93 -7.84
C GLN A 263 62.00 -6.47 -7.62
N LYS A 264 61.38 -7.17 -8.59
CA LYS A 264 61.57 -8.60 -8.96
C LYS A 264 60.82 -9.65 -8.10
N GLU A 265 59.74 -10.26 -8.58
CA GLU A 265 59.69 -11.40 -9.51
C GLU A 265 60.67 -12.54 -9.15
N GLU A 266 60.13 -13.71 -8.79
CA GLU A 266 60.46 -14.96 -9.49
C GLU A 266 59.37 -16.03 -9.29
N LYS A 267 59.08 -16.68 -10.42
CA LYS A 267 58.11 -17.73 -10.70
C LYS A 267 58.91 -18.99 -11.04
N SER A 268 58.57 -20.14 -10.48
CA SER A 268 58.90 -21.50 -10.97
C SER A 268 58.11 -22.51 -10.12
N THR A 269 57.02 -23.17 -10.54
CA THR A 269 56.80 -24.27 -11.51
C THR A 269 57.54 -25.59 -11.28
N SER A 270 56.76 -26.69 -11.42
CA SER A 270 57.13 -28.11 -11.66
C SER A 270 57.12 -29.01 -10.40
N GLY A 271 56.45 -30.17 -10.33
CA GLY A 271 55.69 -31.01 -11.28
C GLY A 271 54.77 -31.98 -10.50
N SER A 272 53.61 -32.43 -11.03
CA SER A 272 53.40 -33.57 -11.95
C SER A 272 53.87 -34.91 -11.33
N THR A 273 53.13 -36.03 -11.23
CA THR A 273 52.08 -36.64 -12.09
C THR A 273 51.51 -37.92 -11.42
N GLY A 274 50.32 -38.39 -11.84
CA GLY A 274 49.91 -39.82 -11.85
C GLY A 274 48.75 -40.17 -10.90
N ASP A 275 47.47 -40.27 -11.27
CA ASP A 275 46.71 -40.99 -12.33
C ASP A 275 46.21 -42.40 -11.91
N LYS A 276 44.97 -42.69 -12.35
CA LYS A 276 44.10 -43.88 -12.27
C LYS A 276 43.31 -44.16 -10.97
N LYS A 277 41.98 -44.02 -10.91
CA LYS A 277 40.82 -44.55 -11.71
C LYS A 277 40.40 -45.94 -11.25
N GLU A 278 39.22 -46.04 -10.60
CA GLU A 278 38.21 -47.08 -10.84
C GLU A 278 36.92 -46.86 -10.03
N GLU A 279 35.81 -46.74 -10.74
CA GLU A 279 34.43 -47.14 -10.39
C GLU A 279 34.13 -48.38 -11.28
N PRO A 280 33.11 -49.28 -11.05
CA PRO A 280 31.77 -48.95 -10.51
C PRO A 280 30.98 -50.06 -9.74
N LYS A 281 29.77 -49.68 -9.29
CA LYS A 281 28.46 -50.40 -9.27
C LYS A 281 28.03 -51.37 -8.12
N LYS A 282 26.93 -50.94 -7.47
CA LYS A 282 25.59 -51.56 -7.24
C LYS A 282 25.45 -52.95 -6.57
N GLU A 283 24.67 -53.04 -5.47
CA GLU A 283 23.27 -53.54 -5.36
C GLU A 283 22.85 -53.74 -3.87
N GLU A 284 21.80 -53.05 -3.41
CA GLU A 284 20.52 -53.57 -2.86
C GLU A 284 20.54 -54.47 -1.60
N LYS A 285 19.84 -54.01 -0.52
CA LYS A 285 18.57 -54.57 0.00
C LYS A 285 18.44 -54.54 1.54
N SER A 286 17.40 -53.81 1.98
CA SER A 286 16.50 -53.95 3.16
C SER A 286 16.98 -54.50 4.51
N THR A 287 16.61 -53.83 5.61
CA THR A 287 15.50 -54.22 6.53
C THR A 287 15.24 -53.22 7.67
N ASN A 288 14.00 -53.28 8.17
CA ASN A 288 13.27 -52.49 9.17
C ASN A 288 13.90 -52.26 10.56
N GLY A 289 13.38 -51.23 11.25
CA GLY A 289 13.36 -51.16 12.71
C GLY A 289 12.55 -49.97 13.24
N SER A 290 11.24 -50.16 13.47
CA SER A 290 10.36 -49.26 14.23
C SER A 290 10.67 -49.32 15.73
N THR A 291 10.58 -48.19 16.43
CA THR A 291 10.33 -48.17 17.88
C THR A 291 9.26 -47.12 18.20
N GLU A 292 8.09 -47.63 18.58
CA GLU A 292 7.03 -46.91 19.29
C GLU A 292 7.42 -46.76 20.76
N SER A 293 7.16 -45.59 21.35
CA SER A 293 7.22 -45.38 22.80
C SER A 293 5.81 -45.38 23.37
N SER A 294 5.53 -46.39 24.19
CA SER A 294 4.36 -46.60 25.02
C SER A 294 4.18 -45.51 26.09
N ASN A 295 2.97 -44.96 26.22
CA ASN A 295 2.53 -44.23 27.41
C ASN A 295 1.69 -45.18 28.28
N ASP A 296 2.15 -45.33 29.52
CA ASP A 296 1.56 -46.13 30.60
C ASP A 296 0.42 -45.37 31.29
N SER A 297 -0.63 -46.10 31.63
CA SER A 297 -1.83 -45.61 32.31
C SER A 297 -1.84 -46.19 33.72
N SER A 298 -1.89 -45.33 34.75
CA SER A 298 -2.14 -45.75 36.12
C SER A 298 -3.28 -44.94 36.71
N SER A 299 -4.33 -45.65 37.08
CA SER A 299 -5.45 -45.26 37.95
C SER A 299 -5.38 -46.12 39.21
N GLN A 300 -6.05 -45.65 40.28
CA GLN A 300 -6.24 -46.23 41.64
C GLN A 300 -5.23 -45.67 42.66
N GLU A 301 -5.60 -45.12 43.82
CA GLU A 301 -6.83 -45.06 44.62
C GLU A 301 -6.95 -43.68 45.32
#